data_AF-A0A2D4KPJ6-F1
#
_entry.id   AF-A0A2D4KPJ6-F1
#
_cell.length_a   1.000
_cell.length_b   1.000
_cell.length_c   1.000
_cell.angle_alpha   90.00
_cell.angle_beta   90.00
_cell.angle_gamma   90.00
#
_symmetry.space_group_name_H-M   'P 1'
#
loop_
_entity.id
_entity.type
_entity.pdbx_description
1 polymer ?
#
loop_
_entity_poly.entity_id
_entity_poly.type
_entity_poly.pdbx_seq_one_letter_code
_entity_poly.pdbx_strand_id
1 'polypeptide(L)'
;MSGAALGIEIVVVFFLALIILHRYGDFKKQHKLVIVATLLAWYLCFLIVFILPLDVTTTIYNRCKLNINESYPNPTNSRSAVQHQDTDPTQSTQKCIKPWSYIPDRIMPIFWRVVYWTSQFLTWILLPFMQSYARSGGFSITGKIKTALIENAIYYGTYLLIFGAFLIYVAINPNISLQWSQLQTIGIAAANTWGLFLLVLLLGYGLVEIPRSHWNGAKKGYLLMKTYFKAAKLMTEKADAEENLEDIMEEVRKVNESIKYNHPLRKCVDTILKKCPTEYQDRMGRNMDDYEDFEERSNTYPTEKNLVKLHKQVI
;
A
#
# COMPACT_ATOMS: atom_id res chain seq x y z
N MET A 1 -13.41 31.16 -11.81
CA MET A 1 -12.19 30.55 -12.38
C MET A 1 -11.39 29.69 -11.38
N SER A 2 -11.44 29.95 -10.06
CA SER A 2 -10.79 29.14 -8.99
C SER A 2 -10.95 27.61 -9.05
N GLY A 3 -12.16 27.09 -9.29
CA GLY A 3 -12.40 25.64 -9.26
C GLY A 3 -11.92 24.88 -10.50
N ALA A 4 -11.69 25.60 -11.61
CA ALA A 4 -11.27 24.98 -12.86
C ALA A 4 -9.82 24.49 -12.80
N ALA A 5 -8.93 25.23 -12.13
CA ALA A 5 -7.54 24.83 -11.93
C ALA A 5 -7.45 23.49 -11.18
N LEU A 6 -8.16 23.36 -10.05
CA LEU A 6 -8.22 22.11 -9.29
C LEU A 6 -8.83 20.95 -10.11
N GLY A 7 -9.86 21.22 -10.91
CA GLY A 7 -10.45 20.21 -11.79
C GLY A 7 -9.49 19.72 -12.87
N ILE A 8 -8.70 20.62 -13.46
CA ILE A 8 -7.69 20.26 -14.47
C ILE A 8 -6.60 19.39 -13.84
N GLU A 9 -6.06 19.78 -12.68
CA GLU A 9 -5.02 19.00 -11.98
C GLU A 9 -5.50 17.58 -11.65
N ILE A 10 -6.72 17.44 -11.10
CA ILE A 10 -7.36 16.15 -10.82
C ILE A 10 -7.39 15.25 -12.07
N VAL A 11 -7.80 15.81 -13.21
CA VAL A 11 -7.91 15.05 -14.46
C VAL A 11 -6.55 14.67 -15.02
N VAL A 12 -5.60 15.60 -15.02
CA VAL A 12 -4.22 15.36 -15.51
C VAL A 12 -3.55 14.27 -14.68
N VAL A 13 -3.63 14.35 -13.35
CA VAL A 13 -3.05 13.36 -12.44
C VAL A 13 -3.70 11.99 -12.62
N PHE A 14 -5.01 11.93 -12.88
CA PHE A 14 -5.70 10.66 -13.16
C PHE A 14 -5.15 9.99 -14.42
N PHE A 15 -5.02 10.72 -15.53
CA PHE A 15 -4.46 10.18 -16.76
C PHE A 15 -2.98 9.81 -16.60
N LEU A 16 -2.20 10.60 -15.87
CA LEU A 16 -0.82 10.27 -15.53
C LEU A 16 -0.73 8.93 -14.80
N ALA A 17 -1.52 8.73 -13.74
CA ALA A 17 -1.56 7.49 -12.99
C ALA A 17 -1.97 6.30 -13.86
N LEU A 18 -2.95 6.49 -14.75
CA LEU A 18 -3.43 5.47 -15.68
C LEU A 18 -2.37 5.07 -16.70
N ILE A 19 -1.67 6.04 -17.30
CA ILE A 19 -0.60 5.80 -18.28
C ILE A 19 0.56 5.04 -17.63
N ILE A 20 0.97 5.44 -16.42
CA ILE A 20 2.04 4.74 -15.69
C ILE A 20 1.59 3.32 -15.38
N LEU A 21 0.37 3.12 -14.89
CA LEU A 21 -0.15 1.78 -14.59
C LEU A 21 -0.22 0.91 -15.85
N HIS A 22 -0.65 1.46 -16.99
CA HIS A 22 -0.68 0.75 -18.26
C HIS A 22 0.73 0.38 -18.77
N ARG A 23 1.73 1.22 -18.50
CA ARG A 23 3.12 0.96 -18.90
C ARG A 23 3.77 -0.15 -18.06
N TYR A 24 3.49 -0.20 -16.76
CA TYR A 24 4.14 -1.14 -15.84
C TYR A 24 3.29 -2.37 -15.50
N GLY A 25 1.98 -2.32 -15.74
CA GLY A 25 1.04 -3.40 -15.43
C GLY A 25 0.44 -4.04 -16.67
N ASP A 26 0.29 -5.36 -16.65
CA ASP A 26 -0.43 -6.12 -17.69
C ASP A 26 -1.92 -6.22 -17.34
N PHE A 27 -2.75 -5.42 -18.01
CA PHE A 27 -4.18 -5.32 -17.70
C PHE A 27 -4.96 -6.59 -18.06
N LYS A 28 -4.41 -7.44 -18.93
CA LYS A 28 -5.07 -8.66 -19.37
C LYS A 28 -4.86 -9.82 -18.42
N LYS A 29 -3.70 -9.85 -17.74
CA LYS A 29 -3.35 -10.94 -16.81
C LYS A 29 -3.79 -10.67 -15.38
N GLN A 30 -3.87 -9.41 -14.98
CA GLN A 30 -4.10 -9.03 -13.59
C GLN A 30 -5.59 -8.99 -13.23
N HIS A 31 -5.90 -9.30 -11.97
CA HIS A 31 -7.27 -9.21 -11.45
C HIS A 31 -7.74 -7.75 -11.44
N LYS A 32 -8.95 -7.48 -11.95
CA LYS A 32 -9.49 -6.11 -12.11
C LYS A 32 -9.46 -5.31 -10.81
N LEU A 33 -9.73 -5.95 -9.67
CA LEU A 33 -9.69 -5.28 -8.37
C LEU A 33 -8.28 -4.79 -8.02
N VAL A 34 -7.24 -5.57 -8.32
CA VAL A 34 -5.84 -5.15 -8.08
C VAL A 34 -5.52 -3.93 -8.92
N ILE A 35 -5.90 -3.92 -10.20
CA ILE A 35 -5.71 -2.78 -11.10
C ILE A 35 -6.39 -1.52 -10.54
N VAL A 36 -7.65 -1.63 -10.13
CA VAL A 36 -8.41 -0.50 -9.56
C VAL A 36 -7.80 -0.02 -8.24
N ALA A 37 -7.43 -0.94 -7.34
CA ALA A 37 -6.82 -0.61 -6.06
C ALA A 37 -5.47 0.11 -6.24
N THR A 38 -4.62 -0.40 -7.14
CA THR A 38 -3.32 0.23 -7.46
C THR A 38 -3.50 1.58 -8.14
N LEU A 39 -4.43 1.70 -9.10
CA LEU A 39 -4.73 2.96 -9.76
C LEU A 39 -5.17 4.01 -8.73
N LEU A 40 -6.10 3.64 -7.85
CA LEU A 40 -6.60 4.52 -6.81
C LEU A 40 -5.50 4.93 -5.81
N ALA A 41 -4.66 3.99 -5.40
CA ALA A 41 -3.52 4.27 -4.50
C ALA A 41 -2.56 5.28 -5.13
N TRP A 42 -2.12 5.02 -6.37
CA TRP A 42 -1.17 5.87 -7.07
C TRP A 42 -1.76 7.24 -7.39
N TYR A 43 -3.02 7.27 -7.81
CA TYR A 43 -3.74 8.50 -8.06
C TYR A 43 -3.76 9.40 -6.81
N LEU A 44 -4.11 8.87 -5.64
CA LEU A 44 -4.13 9.63 -4.39
C LEU A 44 -2.72 10.13 -4.00
N CYS A 45 -1.69 9.30 -4.14
CA CYS A 45 -0.32 9.69 -3.84
C CYS A 45 0.18 10.83 -4.74
N PHE A 46 -0.03 10.73 -6.05
CA PHE A 46 0.37 11.78 -6.99
C PHE A 46 -0.45 13.05 -6.79
N LEU A 47 -1.75 12.92 -6.47
CA LEU A 47 -2.63 14.06 -6.25
C LEU A 47 -2.17 14.92 -5.06
N ILE A 48 -1.69 14.32 -3.98
CA ILE A 48 -1.20 15.06 -2.79
C ILE A 48 -0.03 15.99 -3.14
N VAL A 49 0.87 15.57 -4.05
CA VAL A 49 2.04 16.37 -4.46
C VAL A 49 1.62 17.70 -5.08
N PHE A 50 0.55 17.70 -5.88
CA PHE A 50 0.04 18.90 -6.54
C PHE A 50 -0.89 19.71 -5.66
N ILE A 51 -1.72 19.07 -4.83
CA ILE A 51 -2.72 19.77 -4.00
C ILE A 51 -2.09 20.48 -2.79
N LEU A 52 -1.02 19.92 -2.20
CA LEU A 52 -0.41 20.51 -1.01
C LEU A 52 0.08 21.95 -1.24
N PRO A 53 0.79 22.29 -2.34
CA PRO A 53 1.10 23.68 -2.68
C PRO A 53 -0.14 24.59 -2.81
N LEU A 54 -1.24 24.08 -3.39
CA LEU A 54 -2.47 24.86 -3.56
C LEU A 54 -3.15 25.15 -2.22
N ASP A 55 -3.07 24.20 -1.29
CA ASP A 55 -3.58 24.37 0.07
C ASP A 55 -2.76 25.41 0.86
N VAL A 56 -1.42 25.33 0.78
CA VAL A 56 -0.52 26.30 1.41
C VAL A 56 -0.78 27.71 0.88
N THR A 57 -0.89 27.89 -0.43
CA THR A 57 -1.15 29.21 -1.04
C THR A 57 -2.53 29.76 -0.67
N THR A 58 -3.56 28.91 -0.62
CA THR A 58 -4.91 29.29 -0.18
C THR A 58 -4.91 29.70 1.29
N THR A 59 -4.21 28.95 2.15
CA THR A 59 -4.08 29.23 3.58
C THR A 59 -3.37 30.56 3.85
N ILE A 60 -2.28 30.85 3.13
CA ILE A 60 -1.56 32.13 3.24
C ILE A 60 -2.49 33.30 2.88
N TYR A 61 -3.24 33.17 1.79
CA TYR A 61 -4.21 34.20 1.37
C TYR A 61 -5.31 34.42 2.42
N ASN A 62 -5.87 33.34 2.97
CA ASN A 62 -6.90 33.42 4.00
C ASN A 62 -6.37 34.08 5.29
N ARG A 63 -5.14 33.74 5.69
CA ARG A 63 -4.48 34.37 6.86
C ARG A 63 -4.23 35.87 6.63
N CYS A 64 -3.80 36.25 5.44
CA CYS A 64 -3.68 37.66 5.06
C CYS A 64 -5.01 38.41 5.22
N LYS A 65 -6.11 37.82 4.74
CA LYS A 65 -7.46 38.42 4.83
C LYS A 65 -7.91 38.60 6.28
N LEU A 66 -7.64 37.61 7.14
CA LEU A 66 -7.96 37.68 8.56
C LEU A 66 -7.17 38.81 9.26
N ASN A 67 -5.87 38.92 9.00
CA ASN A 67 -5.02 39.95 9.60
C ASN A 67 -5.46 41.38 9.23
N ILE A 68 -5.95 41.61 8.00
CA ILE A 68 -6.50 42.92 7.60
C ILE A 68 -7.79 43.21 8.38
N ASN A 69 -8.69 42.24 8.49
CA ASN A 69 -9.96 42.41 9.20
C ASN A 69 -9.75 42.68 10.72
N GLU A 70 -8.69 42.12 11.32
CA GLU A 70 -8.31 42.42 12.71
C GLU A 70 -7.64 43.79 12.86
N SER A 71 -6.89 44.26 11.85
CA SER A 71 -6.22 45.57 11.89
C SER A 71 -7.17 46.75 11.69
N TYR A 72 -8.37 46.52 11.14
CA TYR A 72 -9.42 47.52 10.97
C TYR A 72 -10.73 47.00 11.58
N PRO A 73 -10.87 46.93 12.92
CA PRO A 73 -12.16 46.68 13.53
C PRO A 73 -13.12 47.81 13.08
N ASN A 74 -14.33 47.44 12.66
CA ASN A 74 -15.37 48.39 12.29
C ASN A 74 -15.41 49.54 13.31
N PRO A 75 -15.49 50.82 12.88
CA PRO A 75 -15.62 51.94 13.79
C PRO A 75 -16.96 51.81 14.49
N THR A 76 -16.96 51.17 15.65
CA THR A 76 -18.10 51.14 16.54
C THR A 76 -17.92 52.34 17.45
N ASN A 77 -18.77 53.33 17.24
CA ASN A 77 -18.83 54.59 17.99
C ASN A 77 -18.49 54.40 19.48
N SER A 78 -17.37 54.95 19.93
CA SER A 78 -17.17 55.42 21.30
C SER A 78 -16.05 56.44 21.31
N ARG A 79 -16.44 57.70 21.53
CA ARG A 79 -15.58 58.86 21.72
C ARG A 79 -14.64 58.62 22.90
N SER A 80 -13.35 58.90 22.75
CA SER A 80 -12.58 59.80 23.62
C SER A 80 -11.13 59.89 23.14
N ALA A 81 -10.65 61.13 23.09
CA ALA A 81 -9.34 61.56 22.60
C ALA A 81 -8.19 61.11 23.52
N VAL A 82 -7.01 60.85 22.95
CA VAL A 82 -5.73 61.47 23.34
C VAL A 82 -4.80 61.45 22.13
N GLN A 83 -4.24 62.62 21.79
CA GLN A 83 -3.19 62.82 20.80
C GLN A 83 -1.83 62.33 21.34
N HIS A 84 -1.07 61.61 20.53
CA HIS A 84 0.36 61.83 20.43
C HIS A 84 0.81 61.48 19.00
N GLN A 85 1.32 62.50 18.31
CA GLN A 85 2.00 62.40 17.02
C GLN A 85 3.37 61.77 17.24
N ASP A 86 3.64 60.67 16.54
CA ASP A 86 4.96 60.46 15.95
C ASP A 86 4.76 60.08 14.49
N THR A 87 5.39 60.87 13.64
CA THR A 87 5.37 60.84 12.19
C THR A 87 6.19 59.67 11.66
N ASP A 88 5.51 58.69 11.05
CA ASP A 88 6.05 57.94 9.90
C ASP A 88 4.90 57.36 9.05
N PRO A 89 4.56 57.92 7.87
CA PRO A 89 3.46 57.43 7.06
C PRO A 89 3.98 56.48 5.97
N THR A 90 4.27 55.24 6.35
CA THR A 90 4.16 54.11 5.42
C THR A 90 3.09 53.16 5.92
N GLN A 91 1.84 53.63 5.95
CA GLN A 91 0.69 52.74 5.91
C GLN A 91 0.65 52.12 4.50
N SER A 92 1.42 51.04 4.30
CA SER A 92 1.17 50.15 3.19
C SER A 92 -0.26 49.66 3.34
N THR A 93 -1.14 50.06 2.42
CA THR A 93 -2.45 49.45 2.24
C THR A 93 -2.20 47.99 1.91
N GLN A 94 -2.10 47.14 2.93
CA GLN A 94 -1.74 45.75 2.79
C GLN A 94 -2.89 45.07 2.05
N LYS A 95 -2.78 44.94 0.73
CA LYS A 95 -3.83 44.40 -0.14
C LYS A 95 -3.54 42.93 -0.37
N CYS A 96 -4.38 42.03 0.15
CA CYS A 96 -4.25 40.61 -0.15
C CYS A 96 -4.59 40.36 -1.63
N ILE A 97 -3.61 39.86 -2.39
CA ILE A 97 -3.80 39.50 -3.79
C ILE A 97 -4.32 38.07 -3.84
N LYS A 98 -5.49 37.88 -4.45
CA LYS A 98 -6.08 36.56 -4.63
C LYS A 98 -5.23 35.73 -5.60
N PRO A 99 -4.68 34.57 -5.17
CA PRO A 99 -3.93 33.73 -6.07
C PRO A 99 -4.85 33.10 -7.11
N TRP A 100 -4.32 32.86 -8.31
CA TRP A 100 -5.05 32.19 -9.39
C TRP A 100 -5.56 30.81 -8.97
N SER A 101 -4.81 30.14 -8.09
CA SER A 101 -5.14 28.83 -7.52
C SER A 101 -6.02 28.86 -6.27
N TYR A 102 -6.65 29.99 -5.92
CA TYR A 102 -7.46 30.06 -4.69
C TYR A 102 -8.60 29.03 -4.73
N ILE A 103 -8.71 28.16 -3.74
CA ILE A 103 -9.81 27.18 -3.62
C ILE A 103 -10.83 27.67 -2.58
N PRO A 104 -12.14 27.56 -2.82
CA PRO A 104 -13.16 27.92 -1.84
C PRO A 104 -13.04 27.15 -0.51
N ASP A 105 -13.27 27.85 0.60
CA ASP A 105 -13.04 27.35 1.97
C ASP A 105 -13.83 26.07 2.33
N ARG A 106 -14.94 25.79 1.65
CA ARG A 106 -15.73 24.57 1.87
C ARG A 106 -15.17 23.35 1.15
N ILE A 107 -14.46 23.53 0.04
CA ILE A 107 -14.04 22.42 -0.83
C ILE A 107 -12.81 21.72 -0.26
N MET A 108 -11.84 22.49 0.24
CA MET A 108 -10.58 21.94 0.74
C MET A 108 -10.75 20.96 1.93
N PRO A 109 -11.55 21.24 2.97
CA PRO A 109 -11.75 20.28 4.07
C PRO A 109 -12.49 19.01 3.64
N ILE A 110 -13.44 19.12 2.70
CA ILE A 110 -14.16 17.96 2.14
C ILE A 110 -13.18 17.11 1.34
N PHE A 111 -12.38 17.73 0.50
CA PHE A 111 -11.36 17.06 -0.31
C PHE A 111 -10.38 16.27 0.58
N TRP A 112 -9.79 16.91 1.59
CA TRP A 112 -8.88 16.23 2.51
C TRP A 112 -9.56 15.13 3.31
N ARG A 113 -10.82 15.29 3.68
CA ARG A 113 -11.60 14.22 4.33
C ARG A 113 -11.75 13.00 3.41
N VAL A 114 -12.05 13.21 2.13
CA VAL A 114 -12.12 12.12 1.14
C VAL A 114 -10.77 11.45 1.02
N VAL A 115 -9.70 12.20 0.71
CA VAL A 115 -8.33 11.67 0.56
C VAL A 115 -7.87 10.90 1.79
N TYR A 116 -8.14 11.43 2.99
CA TYR A 116 -7.78 10.80 4.24
C TYR A 116 -8.48 9.45 4.41
N TRP A 117 -9.81 9.42 4.37
CA TRP A 117 -10.56 8.18 4.62
C TRP A 117 -10.36 7.14 3.52
N THR A 118 -10.22 7.55 2.27
CA THR A 118 -9.85 6.63 1.19
C THR A 118 -8.47 6.04 1.43
N SER A 119 -7.48 6.86 1.83
CA SER A 119 -6.13 6.37 2.11
C SER A 119 -6.09 5.41 3.30
N GLN A 120 -6.87 5.68 4.36
CA GLN A 120 -7.00 4.77 5.50
C GLN A 120 -7.62 3.43 5.09
N PHE A 121 -8.71 3.45 4.29
CA PHE A 121 -9.33 2.23 3.77
C PHE A 121 -8.37 1.43 2.90
N LEU A 122 -7.62 2.10 2.02
CA LEU A 122 -6.66 1.43 1.14
C LEU A 122 -5.54 0.76 1.95
N THR A 123 -5.00 1.48 2.93
CA THR A 123 -3.82 1.06 3.70
C THR A 123 -4.16 -0.08 4.66
N TRP A 124 -5.28 0.00 5.38
CA TRP A 124 -5.59 -0.93 6.46
C TRP A 124 -6.52 -2.07 6.05
N ILE A 125 -7.22 -1.95 4.92
CA ILE A 125 -8.21 -2.95 4.50
C ILE A 125 -7.86 -3.49 3.11
N LEU A 126 -7.88 -2.64 2.09
CA LEU A 126 -7.85 -3.11 0.71
C LEU A 126 -6.52 -3.76 0.30
N LEU A 127 -5.39 -3.08 0.56
CA LEU A 127 -4.07 -3.56 0.14
C LEU A 127 -3.62 -4.81 0.93
N PRO A 128 -3.73 -4.87 2.27
CA PRO A 128 -3.40 -6.09 3.03
C PRO A 128 -4.27 -7.29 2.63
N PHE A 129 -5.57 -7.05 2.40
CA PHE A 129 -6.47 -8.07 1.89
C PHE A 129 -6.03 -8.58 0.51
N MET A 130 -5.71 -7.68 -0.42
CA MET A 130 -5.22 -8.04 -1.76
C MET A 130 -3.91 -8.83 -1.71
N GLN A 131 -3.01 -8.46 -0.80
CA GLN A 131 -1.74 -9.16 -0.63
C GLN A 131 -1.95 -10.61 -0.16
N SER A 132 -2.79 -10.83 0.87
CA SER A 132 -3.12 -12.19 1.31
C SER A 132 -3.94 -12.96 0.28
N TYR A 133 -4.85 -12.30 -0.44
CA TYR A 133 -5.63 -12.93 -1.52
C TYR A 133 -4.71 -13.42 -2.65
N ALA A 134 -3.75 -12.60 -3.08
CA ALA A 134 -2.81 -12.95 -4.14
C ALA A 134 -1.87 -14.10 -3.73
N ARG A 135 -1.44 -14.14 -2.46
CA ARG A 135 -0.56 -15.19 -1.91
C ARG A 135 -1.31 -16.45 -1.44
N SER A 136 -2.63 -16.50 -1.58
CA SER A 136 -3.41 -17.66 -1.14
C SER A 136 -3.39 -18.79 -2.18
N GLY A 137 -3.10 -20.02 -1.72
CA GLY A 137 -3.12 -21.23 -2.54
C GLY A 137 -4.53 -21.83 -2.76
N GLY A 138 -5.60 -21.10 -2.41
CA GLY A 138 -6.97 -21.60 -2.58
C GLY A 138 -7.33 -21.83 -4.04
N PHE A 139 -7.99 -22.95 -4.36
CA PHE A 139 -8.41 -23.24 -5.74
C PHE A 139 -9.68 -22.49 -6.16
N SER A 140 -10.50 -22.05 -5.20
CA SER A 140 -11.73 -21.29 -5.42
C SER A 140 -11.61 -19.85 -4.94
N ILE A 141 -12.36 -18.93 -5.56
CA ILE A 141 -12.39 -17.50 -5.15
C ILE A 141 -12.84 -17.38 -3.69
N THR A 142 -13.85 -18.15 -3.28
CA THR A 142 -14.34 -18.16 -1.90
C THR A 142 -13.29 -18.68 -0.91
N GLY A 143 -12.53 -19.71 -1.28
CA GLY A 143 -11.40 -20.21 -0.51
C GLY A 143 -10.31 -19.14 -0.33
N LYS A 144 -9.95 -18.45 -1.42
CA LYS A 144 -8.98 -17.35 -1.38
C LYS A 144 -9.42 -16.19 -0.50
N ILE A 145 -10.69 -15.76 -0.61
CA ILE A 145 -11.26 -14.69 0.24
C ILE A 145 -11.25 -15.12 1.71
N LYS A 146 -11.68 -16.35 2.02
CA LYS A 146 -11.71 -16.87 3.38
C LYS A 146 -10.31 -16.90 3.98
N THR A 147 -9.32 -17.43 3.26
CA THR A 147 -7.93 -17.45 3.71
C THR A 147 -7.40 -16.03 3.93
N ALA A 148 -7.66 -15.11 2.99
CA ALA A 148 -7.21 -13.73 3.12
C ALA A 148 -7.83 -13.01 4.33
N LEU A 149 -9.13 -13.23 4.59
CA LEU A 149 -9.79 -12.69 5.77
C LEU A 149 -9.24 -13.28 7.06
N ILE A 150 -8.99 -14.60 7.11
CA ILE A 150 -8.44 -15.25 8.31
C ILE A 150 -7.02 -14.75 8.61
N GLU A 151 -6.14 -14.70 7.61
CA GLU A 151 -4.76 -14.22 7.81
C GLU A 151 -4.74 -12.77 8.32
N ASN A 152 -5.55 -11.88 7.73
CA ASN A 152 -5.66 -10.49 8.18
C ASN A 152 -6.36 -10.38 9.55
N ALA A 153 -7.38 -11.18 9.83
CA ALA A 153 -8.08 -11.19 11.12
C ALA A 153 -7.17 -11.66 12.26
N ILE A 154 -6.30 -12.64 12.02
CA ILE A 154 -5.28 -13.05 13.00
C ILE A 154 -4.32 -11.90 13.23
N TYR A 155 -3.78 -11.31 12.16
CA TYR A 155 -2.83 -10.19 12.27
C TYR A 155 -3.44 -9.02 13.04
N TYR A 156 -4.55 -8.44 12.57
CA TYR A 156 -5.21 -7.32 13.24
C TYR A 156 -5.80 -7.68 14.60
N GLY A 157 -6.26 -8.92 14.78
CA GLY A 157 -6.77 -9.43 16.06
C GLY A 157 -5.70 -9.41 17.14
N THR A 158 -4.45 -9.78 16.81
CA THR A 158 -3.34 -9.69 17.78
C THR A 158 -3.03 -8.25 18.18
N TYR A 159 -3.01 -7.29 17.23
CA TYR A 159 -2.86 -5.88 17.56
C TYR A 159 -4.00 -5.33 18.40
N LEU A 160 -5.24 -5.72 18.08
CA LEU A 160 -6.43 -5.31 18.82
C LEU A 160 -6.40 -5.81 20.27
N LEU A 161 -5.92 -7.04 20.50
CA LEU A 161 -5.76 -7.59 21.84
C LEU A 161 -4.76 -6.77 22.66
N ILE A 162 -3.57 -6.50 22.09
CA ILE A 162 -2.53 -5.70 22.76
C ILE A 162 -3.06 -4.29 23.05
N PHE A 163 -3.70 -3.66 22.07
CA PHE A 163 -4.31 -2.34 22.24
C PHE A 163 -5.43 -2.34 23.29
N GLY A 164 -6.26 -3.38 23.32
CA GLY A 164 -7.31 -3.57 24.32
C GLY A 164 -6.75 -3.70 25.73
N ALA A 165 -5.64 -4.43 25.92
CA ALA A 165 -4.97 -4.53 27.22
C ALA A 165 -4.47 -3.15 27.71
N PHE A 166 -3.90 -2.33 26.82
CA PHE A 166 -3.53 -0.95 27.15
C PHE A 166 -4.75 -0.07 27.48
N LEU A 167 -5.85 -0.21 26.77
CA LEU A 167 -7.08 0.52 27.09
C LEU A 167 -7.66 0.13 28.44
N ILE A 168 -7.65 -1.16 28.80
CA ILE A 168 -8.10 -1.63 30.12
C ILE A 168 -7.20 -1.03 31.21
N TYR A 169 -5.88 -1.04 31.01
CA TYR A 169 -4.94 -0.41 31.94
C TYR A 169 -5.25 1.08 32.14
N VAL A 170 -5.52 1.82 31.07
CA VAL A 170 -5.89 3.24 31.16
C VAL A 170 -7.25 3.44 31.83
N ALA A 171 -8.24 2.60 31.52
CA ALA A 171 -9.60 2.69 32.05
C ALA A 171 -9.70 2.43 33.56
N ILE A 172 -8.78 1.66 34.13
CA ILE A 172 -8.71 1.40 35.58
C ILE A 172 -8.26 2.65 36.35
N ASN A 173 -7.60 3.60 35.70
CA ASN A 173 -7.18 4.84 36.36
C ASN A 173 -8.40 5.76 36.56
N PRO A 174 -8.83 6.03 37.81
CA PRO A 174 -10.08 6.76 38.10
C PRO A 174 -10.05 8.24 37.67
N ASN A 175 -8.87 8.75 37.32
CA ASN A 175 -8.67 10.13 36.88
C ASN A 175 -8.92 10.34 35.38
N ILE A 176 -9.17 9.28 34.60
CA ILE A 176 -9.31 9.35 33.13
C ILE A 176 -10.66 8.80 32.70
N SER A 177 -11.56 9.68 32.25
CA SER A 177 -12.80 9.26 31.60
C SER A 177 -12.56 9.08 30.10
N LEU A 178 -12.64 7.85 29.61
CA LEU A 178 -12.46 7.53 28.19
C LEU A 178 -13.77 7.78 27.42
N GLN A 179 -13.79 8.85 26.63
CA GLN A 179 -14.87 9.11 25.67
C GLN A 179 -14.55 8.55 24.28
N TRP A 180 -15.58 8.21 23.50
CA TRP A 180 -15.42 7.71 22.13
C TRP A 180 -14.62 8.67 21.22
N SER A 181 -14.82 9.98 21.39
CA SER A 181 -14.08 11.03 20.67
C SER A 181 -12.57 10.99 20.92
N GLN A 182 -12.17 10.72 22.17
CA GLN A 182 -10.77 10.59 22.55
C GLN A 182 -10.17 9.32 21.98
N LEU A 183 -10.91 8.20 22.01
CA LEU A 183 -10.47 6.94 21.41
C LEU A 183 -10.23 7.07 19.89
N GLN A 184 -11.14 7.76 19.19
CA GLN A 184 -10.96 8.07 17.77
C GLN A 184 -9.69 8.91 17.55
N THR A 185 -9.45 9.92 18.40
CA THR A 185 -8.26 10.78 18.33
C THR A 185 -6.97 9.98 18.55
N ILE A 186 -6.96 9.06 19.52
CA ILE A 186 -5.84 8.15 19.78
C ILE A 186 -5.58 7.26 18.55
N GLY A 187 -6.62 6.70 17.93
CA GLY A 187 -6.49 5.87 16.73
C GLY A 187 -5.88 6.63 15.55
N ILE A 188 -6.33 7.87 15.31
CA ILE A 188 -5.78 8.75 14.27
C ILE A 188 -4.31 9.08 14.56
N ALA A 189 -4.00 9.42 15.81
CA ALA A 189 -2.64 9.73 16.23
C ALA A 189 -1.71 8.51 16.08
N ALA A 190 -2.15 7.33 16.51
CA ALA A 190 -1.39 6.09 16.39
C ALA A 190 -1.10 5.71 14.93
N ALA A 191 -2.09 5.84 14.04
CA ALA A 191 -1.91 5.59 12.60
C ALA A 191 -0.87 6.55 11.98
N ASN A 192 -0.88 7.83 12.38
CA ASN A 192 0.11 8.80 11.94
C ASN A 192 1.51 8.48 12.49
N THR A 193 1.61 8.10 13.77
CA THR A 193 2.88 7.70 14.39
C THR A 193 3.47 6.49 13.70
N TRP A 194 2.65 5.51 13.30
CA TRP A 194 3.11 4.36 12.52
C TRP A 194 3.75 4.79 11.19
N GLY A 195 3.11 5.69 10.45
CA GLY A 195 3.66 6.24 9.21
C GLY A 195 4.97 7.00 9.41
N LEU A 196 5.04 7.84 10.45
CA LEU A 196 6.26 8.58 10.79
C LEU A 196 7.40 7.66 11.24
N PHE A 197 7.10 6.61 12.01
CA PHE A 197 8.07 5.61 12.43
C PHE A 197 8.71 4.93 11.21
N LEU A 198 7.89 4.48 10.25
CA LEU A 198 8.39 3.90 9.00
C LEU A 198 9.20 4.91 8.19
N LEU A 199 8.77 6.17 8.12
CA LEU A 199 9.52 7.22 7.44
C LEU A 199 10.90 7.38 8.05
N VAL A 200 11.02 7.49 9.38
CA VAL A 200 12.30 7.63 10.07
C VAL A 200 13.24 6.45 9.77
N LEU A 201 12.72 5.21 9.81
CA LEU A 201 13.51 4.01 9.51
C LEU A 201 13.99 3.97 8.05
N LEU A 202 13.12 4.31 7.10
CA LEU A 202 13.41 4.20 5.66
C LEU A 202 14.19 5.40 5.12
N LEU A 203 14.04 6.58 5.72
CA LEU A 203 14.69 7.81 5.29
C LEU A 203 16.22 7.71 5.37
N GLY A 204 16.75 7.02 6.38
CA GLY A 204 18.19 6.79 6.51
C GLY A 204 18.77 6.07 5.29
N TYR A 205 18.11 5.02 4.81
CA TYR A 205 18.51 4.30 3.60
C TYR A 205 18.41 5.21 2.37
N GLY A 206 17.30 5.94 2.23
CA GLY A 206 17.05 6.83 1.10
C GLY A 206 18.06 7.97 0.96
N LEU A 207 18.38 8.65 2.06
CA LEU A 207 19.29 9.81 2.06
C LEU A 207 20.77 9.44 1.99
N VAL A 208 21.15 8.27 2.52
CA VAL A 208 22.58 7.91 2.63
C VAL A 208 22.97 6.85 1.62
N GLU A 209 22.25 5.72 1.57
CA GLU A 209 22.68 4.56 0.79
C GLU A 209 22.46 4.77 -0.72
N ILE A 210 21.38 5.45 -1.13
CA ILE A 210 21.12 5.70 -2.56
C ILE A 210 22.22 6.60 -3.17
N PRO A 211 22.53 7.81 -2.65
CA PRO A 211 23.60 8.63 -3.21
C PRO A 211 24.97 7.94 -3.15
N ARG A 212 25.27 7.26 -2.03
CA ARG A 212 26.51 6.48 -1.87
C ARG A 212 26.63 5.38 -2.91
N SER A 213 25.54 4.65 -3.19
CA SER A 213 25.49 3.59 -4.19
C SER A 213 25.80 4.15 -5.58
N HIS A 214 25.21 5.30 -5.96
CA HIS A 214 25.51 5.96 -7.23
C HIS A 214 26.96 6.46 -7.31
N TRP A 215 27.46 7.11 -6.26
CA TRP A 215 28.84 7.60 -6.20
C TRP A 215 29.86 6.46 -6.34
N ASN A 216 29.63 5.37 -5.62
CA ASN A 216 30.50 4.19 -5.70
C ASN A 216 30.31 3.41 -7.00
N GLY A 217 29.12 3.43 -7.60
CA GLY A 217 28.85 2.87 -8.92
C GLY A 217 29.63 3.54 -10.04
N ALA A 218 29.94 4.84 -9.90
CA ALA A 218 30.79 5.55 -10.87
C ALA A 218 32.27 5.12 -10.81
N LYS A 219 32.73 4.51 -9.70
CA LYS A 219 34.11 4.04 -9.53
C LYS A 219 34.29 2.65 -10.12
N LYS A 220 34.93 2.57 -11.30
CA LYS A 220 35.11 1.32 -12.07
C LYS A 220 35.69 0.15 -11.25
N GLY A 221 36.76 0.37 -10.48
CA GLY A 221 37.40 -0.69 -9.69
C GLY A 221 36.51 -1.24 -8.57
N TYR A 222 35.84 -0.36 -7.84
CA TYR A 222 34.88 -0.75 -6.80
C TYR A 222 33.68 -1.48 -7.41
N LEU A 223 33.14 -0.96 -8.51
CA LEU A 223 32.01 -1.58 -9.21
C LEU A 223 32.36 -2.99 -9.66
N LEU A 224 33.54 -3.19 -10.27
CA LEU A 224 34.00 -4.49 -10.76
C LEU A 224 34.08 -5.52 -9.62
N MET A 225 34.72 -5.17 -8.51
CA MET A 225 34.83 -6.05 -7.34
C MET A 225 33.45 -6.38 -6.73
N LYS A 226 32.59 -5.37 -6.58
CA LYS A 226 31.21 -5.54 -6.09
C LYS A 226 30.41 -6.45 -7.02
N THR A 227 30.55 -6.33 -8.34
CA THR A 227 29.86 -7.19 -9.30
C THR A 227 30.36 -8.63 -9.27
N TYR A 228 31.67 -8.87 -9.13
CA TYR A 228 32.19 -10.23 -8.96
C TYR A 228 31.65 -10.90 -7.70
N PHE A 229 31.66 -10.18 -6.56
CA PHE A 229 31.08 -10.70 -5.32
C PHE A 229 29.57 -10.96 -5.46
N LYS A 230 28.84 -10.04 -6.09
CA LYS A 230 27.40 -10.21 -6.33
C LYS A 230 27.12 -11.38 -7.27
N ALA A 231 27.94 -11.60 -8.29
CA ALA A 231 27.80 -12.72 -9.22
C ALA A 231 28.01 -14.07 -8.50
N ALA A 232 29.03 -14.17 -7.65
CA ALA A 232 29.24 -15.36 -6.83
C ALA A 232 28.04 -15.63 -5.89
N LYS A 233 27.56 -14.58 -5.19
CA LYS A 233 26.37 -14.69 -4.32
C LYS A 233 25.12 -15.11 -5.08
N LEU A 234 24.87 -14.51 -6.25
CA LEU A 234 23.73 -14.87 -7.10
C LEU A 234 23.82 -16.29 -7.65
N MET A 235 25.03 -16.82 -7.89
CA MET A 235 25.18 -18.23 -8.26
C MET A 235 24.77 -19.17 -7.12
N THR A 236 25.15 -18.87 -5.88
CA THR A 236 24.70 -19.65 -4.72
C THR A 236 23.19 -19.55 -4.53
N GLU A 237 22.63 -18.35 -4.55
CA GLU A 237 21.17 -18.15 -4.44
C GLU A 237 20.39 -18.84 -5.57
N LYS A 238 20.97 -18.88 -6.79
CA LYS A 238 20.41 -19.63 -7.92
C LYS A 238 20.41 -21.12 -7.64
N ALA A 239 21.52 -21.68 -7.16
CA ALA A 239 21.62 -23.10 -6.84
C ALA A 239 20.60 -23.50 -5.76
N ASP A 240 20.50 -22.72 -4.68
CA ASP A 240 19.51 -22.95 -3.62
C ASP A 240 18.07 -22.86 -4.17
N ALA A 241 17.79 -21.92 -5.06
CA ALA A 241 16.46 -21.79 -5.68
C ALA A 241 16.15 -22.94 -6.66
N GLU A 242 17.15 -23.46 -7.37
CA GLU A 242 17.02 -24.63 -8.24
C GLU A 242 16.74 -25.90 -7.42
N GLU A 243 17.44 -26.11 -6.31
CA GLU A 243 17.18 -27.23 -5.38
C GLU A 243 15.75 -27.16 -4.82
N ASN A 244 15.33 -26.00 -4.30
CA ASN A 244 13.97 -25.81 -3.81
C ASN A 244 12.91 -26.06 -4.90
N LEU A 245 13.21 -25.71 -6.16
CA LEU A 245 12.32 -25.97 -7.28
C LEU A 245 12.22 -27.49 -7.54
N GLU A 246 13.34 -28.20 -7.54
CA GLU A 246 13.37 -29.65 -7.72
C GLU A 246 12.57 -30.38 -6.63
N ASP A 247 12.74 -30.00 -5.37
CA ASP A 247 11.99 -30.55 -4.23
C ASP A 247 10.47 -30.39 -4.41
N ILE A 248 10.03 -29.17 -4.76
CA ILE A 248 8.60 -28.88 -4.98
C ILE A 248 8.08 -29.67 -6.19
N MET A 249 8.87 -29.78 -7.26
CA MET A 249 8.46 -30.54 -8.44
C MET A 249 8.35 -32.04 -8.17
N GLU A 250 9.19 -32.59 -7.28
CA GLU A 250 9.07 -33.97 -6.82
C GLU A 250 7.79 -34.19 -6.01
N GLU A 251 7.42 -33.26 -5.12
CA GLU A 251 6.15 -33.29 -4.39
C GLU A 251 4.94 -33.24 -5.35
N VAL A 252 4.97 -32.35 -6.34
CA VAL A 252 3.92 -32.27 -7.38
C VAL A 252 3.81 -33.57 -8.15
N ARG A 253 4.94 -34.19 -8.52
CA ARG A 253 4.97 -35.47 -9.22
C ARG A 253 4.33 -36.58 -8.37
N LYS A 254 4.74 -36.72 -7.11
CA LYS A 254 4.17 -37.71 -6.17
C LYS A 254 2.66 -37.55 -6.04
N VAL A 255 2.18 -36.31 -5.93
CA VAL A 255 0.75 -36.00 -5.85
C VAL A 255 0.02 -36.36 -7.14
N ASN A 256 0.60 -36.05 -8.30
CA ASN A 256 0.02 -36.38 -9.61
C ASN A 256 -0.10 -37.90 -9.84
N GLU A 257 0.92 -38.67 -9.47
CA GLU A 257 0.92 -40.13 -9.56
C GLU A 257 -0.08 -40.76 -8.56
N SER A 258 -0.27 -40.15 -7.38
CA SER A 258 -1.19 -40.66 -6.36
C SER A 258 -2.68 -40.47 -6.70
N ILE A 259 -3.04 -39.45 -7.49
CA ILE A 259 -4.44 -39.08 -7.76
C ILE A 259 -4.82 -39.51 -9.19
N LYS A 260 -5.60 -40.58 -9.28
CA LYS A 260 -6.17 -41.09 -10.55
C LYS A 260 -7.13 -40.08 -11.20
N TYR A 261 -7.34 -40.22 -12.52
CA TYR A 261 -8.16 -39.34 -13.35
C TYR A 261 -9.61 -39.14 -12.86
N ASN A 262 -10.21 -40.19 -12.26
CA ASN A 262 -11.61 -40.16 -11.81
C ASN A 262 -11.80 -39.50 -10.42
N HIS A 263 -10.73 -39.08 -9.74
CA HIS A 263 -10.83 -38.54 -8.40
C HIS A 263 -11.30 -37.07 -8.39
N PRO A 264 -12.20 -36.63 -7.49
CA PRO A 264 -12.69 -35.25 -7.44
C PRO A 264 -11.59 -34.19 -7.31
N LEU A 265 -10.48 -34.51 -6.63
CA LEU A 265 -9.34 -33.62 -6.43
C LEU A 265 -8.43 -33.48 -7.67
N ARG A 266 -8.67 -34.25 -8.75
CA ARG A 266 -7.83 -34.20 -9.95
C ARG A 266 -7.80 -32.81 -10.58
N LYS A 267 -8.95 -32.12 -10.60
CA LYS A 267 -9.05 -30.72 -11.05
C LYS A 267 -8.11 -29.76 -10.31
N CYS A 268 -7.86 -30.02 -9.02
CA CYS A 268 -6.94 -29.22 -8.22
C CYS A 268 -5.49 -29.48 -8.64
N VAL A 269 -5.12 -30.75 -8.85
CA VAL A 269 -3.79 -31.15 -9.33
C VAL A 269 -3.52 -30.58 -10.73
N ASP A 270 -4.46 -30.69 -11.66
CA ASP A 270 -4.31 -30.13 -13.02
C ASP A 270 -4.10 -28.61 -12.98
N THR A 271 -4.74 -27.92 -12.02
CA THR A 271 -4.54 -26.48 -11.79
C THR A 271 -3.12 -26.19 -11.32
N ILE A 272 -2.56 -27.02 -10.43
CA ILE A 272 -1.15 -26.91 -9.98
C ILE A 272 -0.21 -27.16 -11.15
N LEU A 273 -0.41 -28.23 -11.93
CA LEU A 273 0.44 -28.59 -13.07
C LEU A 273 0.52 -27.46 -14.10
N LYS A 274 -0.59 -26.78 -14.37
CA LYS A 274 -0.61 -25.62 -15.28
C LYS A 274 0.26 -24.44 -14.80
N LYS A 275 0.60 -24.37 -13.52
CA LYS A 275 1.48 -23.35 -12.92
C LYS A 275 2.96 -23.74 -12.93
N CYS A 276 3.28 -25.02 -13.06
CA CYS A 276 4.65 -25.50 -13.15
C CYS A 276 5.34 -25.01 -14.45
N PRO A 277 6.69 -24.95 -14.50
CA PRO A 277 7.42 -24.66 -15.73
C PRO A 277 7.13 -25.67 -16.84
N THR A 278 7.14 -25.24 -18.10
CA THR A 278 6.79 -26.08 -19.27
C THR A 278 7.66 -27.33 -19.39
N GLU A 279 8.95 -27.23 -19.06
CA GLU A 279 9.88 -28.37 -19.07
C GLU A 279 9.45 -29.51 -18.13
N TYR A 280 8.88 -29.16 -16.97
CA TYR A 280 8.39 -30.14 -16.00
C TYR A 280 7.01 -30.67 -16.36
N GLN A 281 6.16 -29.83 -16.98
CA GLN A 281 4.85 -30.27 -17.50
C GLN A 281 5.00 -31.39 -18.53
N ASP A 282 5.91 -31.22 -19.49
CA ASP A 282 6.14 -32.21 -20.55
C ASP A 282 6.70 -33.54 -20.00
N ARG A 283 7.60 -33.47 -19.01
CA ARG A 283 8.15 -34.65 -18.34
C ARG A 283 7.11 -35.42 -17.54
N MET A 284 6.19 -34.71 -16.87
CA MET A 284 5.11 -35.35 -16.10
C MET A 284 4.00 -35.91 -16.99
N GLY A 285 3.70 -35.26 -18.12
CA GLY A 285 2.70 -35.73 -19.08
C GLY A 285 3.07 -37.05 -19.75
N ARG A 286 4.35 -37.24 -20.11
CA ARG A 286 4.83 -38.47 -20.78
C ARG A 286 4.79 -39.72 -19.90
N ASN A 287 4.94 -39.59 -18.59
CA ASN A 287 4.96 -40.75 -17.67
C ASN A 287 3.56 -41.25 -17.29
N MET A 288 2.49 -40.55 -17.69
CA MET A 288 1.12 -40.92 -17.34
C MET A 288 0.48 -41.94 -18.29
N ASP A 289 1.09 -42.16 -19.46
CA ASP A 289 0.64 -43.15 -20.45
C ASP A 289 1.07 -44.59 -20.07
N ASP A 290 2.01 -44.74 -19.12
CA ASP A 290 2.59 -46.05 -18.71
C ASP A 290 1.96 -46.66 -17.43
N TYR A 291 0.96 -46.02 -16.82
CA TYR A 291 0.35 -46.46 -15.55
C TYR A 291 -1.02 -47.15 -15.71
N GLU A 292 -1.17 -47.98 -16.73
CA GLU A 292 -2.15 -49.07 -16.71
C GLU A 292 -1.51 -50.26 -15.96
N ASP A 293 -2.18 -50.78 -14.93
CA ASP A 293 -1.87 -52.05 -14.25
C ASP A 293 -0.77 -52.13 -13.16
N PHE A 294 -0.82 -51.28 -12.12
CA PHE A 294 -0.27 -51.70 -10.82
C PHE A 294 -1.29 -51.55 -9.67
N GLU A 295 -1.38 -52.65 -8.90
CA GLU A 295 -2.28 -52.91 -7.78
C GLU A 295 -2.40 -51.78 -6.75
N GLU A 296 -3.53 -51.77 -6.03
CA GLU A 296 -3.84 -50.90 -4.89
C GLU A 296 -2.77 -50.95 -3.79
N ARG A 297 -1.66 -50.25 -3.98
CA ARG A 297 -0.91 -49.72 -2.83
C ARG A 297 -1.84 -48.75 -2.13
N SER A 298 -1.92 -48.88 -0.81
CA SER A 298 -2.65 -48.01 0.12
C SER A 298 -2.09 -46.58 0.09
N ASN A 299 -2.25 -45.90 -1.04
CA ASN A 299 -1.87 -44.51 -1.21
C ASN A 299 -2.80 -43.69 -0.33
N THR A 300 -2.25 -43.18 0.78
CA THR A 300 -2.94 -42.20 1.60
C THR A 300 -3.12 -40.96 0.74
N TYR A 301 -4.33 -40.77 0.21
CA TYR A 301 -4.61 -39.64 -0.67
C TYR A 301 -4.33 -38.31 0.06
N PRO A 302 -3.63 -37.37 -0.58
CA PRO A 302 -3.36 -36.08 0.03
C PRO A 302 -4.68 -35.32 0.24
N THR A 303 -4.83 -34.72 1.41
CA THR A 303 -6.01 -33.90 1.72
C THR A 303 -6.04 -32.62 0.89
N GLU A 304 -7.23 -32.04 0.71
CA GLU A 304 -7.38 -30.73 0.02
C GLU A 304 -6.51 -29.64 0.65
N LYS A 305 -6.30 -29.67 1.98
CA LYS A 305 -5.41 -28.73 2.68
C LYS A 305 -3.95 -28.87 2.25
N ASN A 306 -3.48 -30.10 2.04
CA ASN A 306 -2.12 -30.36 1.55
C ASN A 306 -1.97 -29.83 0.11
N LEU A 307 -2.98 -30.05 -0.74
CA LEU A 307 -3.00 -29.50 -2.10
C LEU A 307 -3.00 -27.96 -2.12
N VAL A 308 -3.73 -27.32 -1.22
CA VAL A 308 -3.72 -25.85 -1.08
C VAL A 308 -2.35 -25.35 -0.63
N LYS A 309 -1.66 -26.07 0.27
CA LYS A 309 -0.30 -25.73 0.70
C LYS A 309 0.70 -25.88 -0.45
N LEU A 310 0.63 -26.98 -1.17
CA LEU A 310 1.48 -27.23 -2.34
C LEU A 310 1.24 -26.18 -3.43
N HIS A 311 -0.01 -25.86 -3.73
CA HIS A 311 -0.35 -24.79 -4.68
C HIS A 311 0.17 -23.42 -4.23
N LYS A 312 0.21 -23.14 -2.92
CA LYS A 312 0.81 -21.91 -2.38
C LYS A 312 2.34 -21.86 -2.58
N GLN A 313 3.03 -22.99 -2.63
CA GLN A 313 4.48 -23.06 -2.88
C GLN A 313 4.83 -22.92 -4.36
N VAL A 314 3.88 -23.21 -5.26
CA VAL A 314 4.06 -23.12 -6.73
C VAL A 314 3.71 -21.73 -7.29
N ILE A 315 3.01 -20.86 -6.52
CA ILE A 315 2.64 -19.49 -6.90
C ILE A 315 3.70 -18.48 -6.44
#